data_AF-K2AYT7-F1
#
_entry.id   AF-K2AYT7-F1
#
_cell.length_a   1.000
_cell.length_b   1.000
_cell.length_c   1.000
_cell.angle_alpha   90.00
_cell.angle_beta   90.00
_cell.angle_gamma   90.00
#
_symmetry.space_group_name_H-M   'P 1'
#
loop_
_entity.id
_entity.type
_entity.pdbx_description
1 polymer ?
#
loop_
_entity_poly.entity_id
_entity_poly.type
_entity_poly.pdbx_seq_one_letter_code
_entity_poly.pdbx_strand_id
1 'polypeptide(L)'
;MIYALRYGKPAEVKLIRNAIKTGSTKKLDSILTIIESTGAIEYTANAAKLHIQEAINSLTHIPESPYRKALQDLAEFVVARKY
;
A
#
# COMPACT_ATOMS: atom_id res chain seq x y z
N MET A 1 3.97 -2.72 -6.53
CA MET A 1 5.14 -3.12 -7.36
C MET A 1 6.40 -3.46 -6.55
N ILE A 2 6.81 -2.65 -5.56
CA ILE A 2 8.04 -2.94 -4.77
C ILE A 2 7.97 -4.32 -4.08
N TYR A 3 6.81 -4.67 -3.54
CA TYR A 3 6.59 -6.00 -2.93
C TYR A 3 6.73 -7.15 -3.95
N ALA A 4 6.07 -7.04 -5.12
CA ALA A 4 6.18 -8.02 -6.20
C ALA A 4 7.63 -8.17 -6.74
N LEU A 5 8.45 -7.10 -6.70
CA LEU A 5 9.87 -7.17 -7.06
C LEU A 5 10.73 -7.89 -6.00
N ARG A 6 10.27 -7.92 -4.75
CA ARG A 6 11.01 -8.48 -3.61
C ARG A 6 10.64 -9.94 -3.34
N TYR A 7 9.41 -10.34 -3.65
CA TYR A 7 8.85 -11.68 -3.36
C TYR A 7 8.31 -12.43 -4.59
N GLY A 8 8.28 -11.80 -5.76
CA GLY A 8 7.86 -12.46 -7.01
C GLY A 8 8.88 -13.47 -7.52
N LYS A 9 8.44 -14.41 -8.35
CA LYS A 9 9.33 -15.41 -8.96
C LYS A 9 10.35 -14.73 -9.89
N PRO A 10 11.53 -15.33 -10.13
CA PRO A 10 12.56 -14.72 -10.97
C PRO A 10 12.07 -14.31 -12.37
N ALA A 11 11.17 -15.10 -12.97
CA ALA A 11 10.56 -14.80 -14.27
C ALA A 11 9.60 -13.58 -14.21
N GLU A 12 8.84 -13.45 -13.12
CA GLU A 12 7.89 -12.36 -12.88
C GLU A 12 8.63 -11.04 -12.61
N VAL A 13 9.68 -11.08 -11.78
CA VAL A 13 10.54 -9.92 -11.51
C VAL A 13 11.21 -9.41 -12.79
N LYS A 14 11.66 -10.32 -13.66
CA LYS A 14 12.25 -9.96 -14.96
C LYS A 14 11.22 -9.29 -15.87
N LEU A 15 9.98 -9.77 -15.87
CA LEU A 15 8.88 -9.22 -16.66
C LEU A 15 8.50 -7.81 -16.18
N ILE A 16 8.36 -7.62 -14.86
CA ILE A 16 8.10 -6.31 -14.24
C ILE A 16 9.23 -5.32 -14.55
N ARG A 17 10.50 -5.70 -14.36
CA ARG A 17 11.64 -4.83 -14.66
C ARG A 17 11.69 -4.42 -16.13
N ASN A 18 11.41 -5.35 -17.04
CA ASN A 18 11.47 -5.06 -18.47
C ASN A 18 10.35 -4.09 -18.90
N ALA A 19 9.15 -4.24 -18.33
CA ALA A 19 8.05 -3.31 -18.59
C ALA A 19 8.33 -1.89 -18.05
N ILE A 20 8.94 -1.76 -16.86
CA ILE A 20 9.39 -0.46 -16.34
C ILE A 20 10.42 0.18 -17.27
N LYS A 21 11.43 -0.59 -17.71
CA LYS A 21 12.51 -0.09 -18.57
C LYS A 21 12.05 0.32 -19.97
N THR A 22 11.07 -0.39 -20.52
CA THR A 22 10.60 -0.16 -21.90
C THR A 22 9.39 0.76 -21.98
N GLY A 23 8.78 1.13 -20.84
CA GLY A 23 7.52 1.87 -20.80
C GLY A 23 6.35 1.16 -21.51
N SER A 24 6.49 -0.15 -21.78
CA SER A 24 5.53 -0.88 -22.62
C SER A 24 4.36 -1.39 -21.80
N THR A 25 3.15 -0.99 -22.18
CA THR A 25 1.88 -1.46 -21.59
C THR A 25 1.41 -2.79 -22.17
N LYS A 26 2.10 -3.36 -23.17
CA LYS A 26 1.71 -4.62 -23.83
C LYS A 26 1.59 -5.82 -22.88
N LYS A 27 2.22 -5.76 -21.71
CA LYS A 27 2.17 -6.81 -20.68
C LYS A 27 1.59 -6.32 -19.36
N LEU A 28 0.86 -5.21 -19.38
CA LEU A 28 0.32 -4.60 -18.17
C LEU A 28 -0.64 -5.53 -17.44
N ASP A 29 -1.51 -6.25 -18.16
CA ASP A 29 -2.45 -7.22 -17.58
C ASP A 29 -1.73 -8.36 -16.85
N SER A 30 -0.66 -8.89 -17.44
CA SER A 30 0.17 -9.91 -16.79
C SER A 30 0.86 -9.38 -15.54
N ILE A 31 1.28 -8.11 -15.55
CA ILE A 31 1.91 -7.46 -14.39
C ILE A 31 0.89 -7.22 -13.29
N LEU A 32 -0.33 -6.78 -13.61
CA LEU A 32 -1.43 -6.65 -12.67
C LEU A 32 -1.75 -8.00 -12.02
N THR A 33 -1.86 -9.06 -12.82
CA THR A 33 -2.09 -10.43 -12.33
C THR A 33 -1.00 -10.88 -11.35
N ILE A 34 0.27 -10.57 -11.63
CA ILE A 34 1.40 -10.87 -10.73
C ILE A 34 1.32 -10.04 -9.44
N ILE A 35 0.95 -8.76 -9.53
CA ILE A 35 0.80 -7.89 -8.35
C ILE A 35 -0.34 -8.37 -7.46
N GLU A 36 -1.45 -8.79 -8.06
CA GLU A 36 -2.58 -9.40 -7.35
C GLU A 36 -2.20 -10.75 -6.73
N SER A 37 -1.54 -11.63 -7.48
CA SER A 37 -1.13 -12.96 -7.01
C SER A 37 -0.06 -12.92 -5.92
N THR A 38 0.70 -11.83 -5.83
CA THR A 38 1.69 -11.63 -4.75
C THR A 38 1.08 -11.10 -3.46
N GLY A 39 -0.24 -10.83 -3.42
CA GLY A 39 -0.87 -10.23 -2.25
C GLY A 39 -0.38 -8.82 -1.96
N ALA A 40 0.27 -8.16 -2.93
CA ALA A 40 0.92 -6.87 -2.72
C ALA A 40 -0.09 -5.79 -2.31
N ILE A 41 -1.33 -5.86 -2.82
CA ILE A 41 -2.42 -4.94 -2.49
C ILE A 41 -2.82 -5.11 -1.02
N GLU A 42 -3.07 -6.34 -0.60
CA GLU A 42 -3.43 -6.65 0.79
C GLU A 42 -2.30 -6.29 1.76
N TYR A 43 -1.05 -6.59 1.39
CA TYR A 43 0.13 -6.17 2.16
C TYR A 43 0.19 -4.65 2.33
N THR A 44 0.02 -3.87 1.25
CA THR A 44 0.02 -2.40 1.36
C THR A 44 -1.14 -1.86 2.19
N ALA A 45 -2.32 -2.48 2.11
CA ALA A 45 -3.46 -2.11 2.94
C ALA A 45 -3.20 -2.40 4.43
N ASN A 46 -2.61 -3.55 4.75
CA ASN A 46 -2.26 -3.91 6.12
C ASN A 46 -1.14 -3.03 6.69
N ALA A 47 -0.12 -2.70 5.89
CA ALA A 47 0.92 -1.75 6.28
C ALA A 47 0.34 -0.35 6.55
N ALA A 48 -0.59 0.12 5.71
CA ALA A 48 -1.28 1.39 5.94
C ALA A 48 -2.08 1.37 7.25
N LYS A 49 -2.80 0.29 7.55
CA LYS A 49 -3.51 0.12 8.84
C LYS A 49 -2.55 0.19 10.03
N LEU A 50 -1.40 -0.46 9.95
CA LEU A 50 -0.40 -0.47 11.02
C LEU A 50 0.10 0.95 11.32
N HIS A 51 0.48 1.70 10.29
CA HIS A 51 0.98 3.08 10.46
C HIS A 51 -0.08 4.03 11.02
N ILE A 52 -1.36 3.81 10.68
CA ILE A 52 -2.44 4.60 11.28
C ILE A 52 -2.62 4.29 12.76
N GLN A 53 -2.52 3.03 13.16
CA GLN A 53 -2.53 2.67 14.58
C GLN A 53 -1.37 3.34 15.33
N GLU A 54 -0.17 3.35 14.77
CA GLU A 54 0.99 4.07 15.33
C GLU A 54 0.72 5.58 15.44
N ALA A 55 0.10 6.19 14.43
CA ALA A 55 -0.25 7.61 14.43
C ALA A 55 -1.30 7.93 15.51
N ILE A 56 -2.36 7.13 15.62
CA ILE A 56 -3.41 7.28 16.65
C ILE A 56 -2.81 7.11 18.04
N ASN A 57 -1.94 6.11 18.24
CA ASN A 57 -1.24 5.91 19.50
C ASN A 57 -0.38 7.13 19.86
N SER A 58 0.29 7.74 18.88
CA SER A 58 1.07 8.97 19.10
C SER A 58 0.21 10.16 19.53
N LEU A 59 -1.05 10.22 19.09
CA LEU A 59 -2.01 11.25 19.51
C LEU A 59 -2.45 11.11 20.97
N THR A 60 -2.28 9.93 21.60
CA THR A 60 -2.69 9.71 23.01
C THR A 60 -1.95 10.60 24.00
N HIS A 61 -0.75 11.06 23.67
CA HIS A 61 0.04 11.99 24.48
C HIS A 61 -0.43 13.44 24.41
N ILE A 62 -1.33 13.77 23.48
CA ILE A 62 -1.89 15.12 23.33
C ILE A 62 -3.20 15.19 24.11
N PRO A 63 -3.47 16.22 24.92
CA PRO A 63 -4.76 16.38 25.60
C PRO A 63 -5.95 16.29 24.64
N GLU A 64 -7.07 15.74 25.10
CA GLU A 64 -8.30 15.69 24.29
C GLU A 64 -8.72 17.10 23.88
N SER A 65 -8.94 17.28 22.58
CA SER A 65 -9.39 18.52 21.99
C SER A 65 -10.14 18.23 20.69
N PRO A 66 -10.99 19.15 20.21
CA PRO A 66 -11.64 19.01 18.91
C PRO A 66 -10.63 18.79 17.76
N TYR A 67 -9.44 19.39 17.86
CA TYR A 67 -8.38 19.24 16.86
C TYR A 67 -7.75 17.85 16.86
N ARG A 68 -7.49 17.28 18.05
CA ARG A 68 -7.00 15.91 18.19
C ARG A 68 -8.01 14.92 17.61
N LYS A 69 -9.30 15.13 17.87
CA LYS A 69 -10.37 14.28 17.34
C LYS A 69 -10.47 14.36 15.81
N ALA A 70 -10.43 15.56 15.25
CA ALA A 70 -10.44 15.74 13.79
C ALA A 70 -9.23 15.08 13.09
N LEU A 71 -8.05 15.11 13.71
CA LEU A 71 -6.86 14.41 13.22
C LEU A 71 -7.03 12.88 13.23
N GLN A 72 -7.64 12.35 14.28
CA GLN A 72 -7.94 10.93 14.38
C GLN A 72 -8.98 10.50 13.33
N ASP A 73 -10.07 11.25 13.19
CA ASP A 73 -11.12 10.98 12.20
C ASP A 73 -10.56 11.01 10.76
N LEU A 74 -9.67 11.97 10.48
CA LEU A 74 -8.99 12.06 9.18
C LEU A 74 -8.10 10.84 8.91
N ALA A 75 -7.33 10.40 9.91
CA ALA A 75 -6.48 9.23 9.79
C ALA A 75 -7.34 7.98 9.49
N GLU A 76 -8.37 7.71 10.30
CA GLU A 76 -9.28 6.58 10.10
C GLU A 76 -9.95 6.61 8.72
N PHE A 77 -10.36 7.80 8.25
CA PHE A 77 -10.97 7.97 6.92
C PHE A 77 -10.03 7.60 5.76
N VAL A 78 -8.74 7.94 5.82
CA VAL A 78 -7.79 7.68 4.72
C VAL A 78 -7.59 6.19 4.47
N VAL A 79 -7.60 5.36 5.52
CA VAL A 79 -7.42 3.89 5.39
C VAL A 79 -8.73 3.13 5.21
N ALA A 80 -9.86 3.69 5.65
CA ALA A 80 -11.18 3.09 5.41
C ALA A 80 -11.65 3.23 3.95
N ARG A 81 -11.03 4.10 3.15
CA ARG A 81 -11.34 4.25 1.72
C ARG A 81 -11.10 2.94 0.97
N LYS A 82 -12.19 2.30 0.52
CA LYS A 82 -12.18 1.27 -0.52
C LYS A 82 -12.49 1.93 -1.86
N TYR A 83 -11.65 1.71 -2.85
CA TYR A 83 -11.89 2.03 -4.26
C TYR A 83 -12.17 0.74 -5.02
#